data_AF-A0A8X6TX44-F1
#
_entry.id   AF-A0A8X6TX44-F1
#
_cell.length_a   1.000
_cell.length_b   1.000
_cell.length_c   1.000
_cell.angle_alpha   90.00
_cell.angle_beta   90.00
_cell.angle_gamma   90.00
#
_symmetry.space_group_name_H-M   'P 1'
#
loop_
_entity.id
_entity.type
_entity.pdbx_description
1 polymer ?
#
loop_
_entity_poly.entity_id
_entity_poly.type
_entity_poly.pdbx_seq_one_letter_code
_entity_poly.pdbx_strand_id
1 'polypeptide(L)'
;MEVLPIASLISDHRSKKTLAYPVDTVVTGYLFRFGEDLATDHKTFLVKHCDNMPVFVSMFPSSTKPFYVKSDGNDLAHCFDLFAAYGGEICGGSLRESNEENLQKKFPFEKNNLSWYLDLRKYGTVPHGGFGIGFERLLQSILGISNIRDVIPFPRRKYDCKC
;
A
#
# COMPACT_ATOMS: atom_id res chain seq x y z
N MET A 1 26.74 -6.17 -1.16
CA MET A 1 25.37 -5.89 -1.63
C MET A 1 25.04 -6.92 -2.67
N GLU A 2 24.02 -7.74 -2.42
CA GLU A 2 23.63 -8.84 -3.28
C GLU A 2 22.62 -8.31 -4.31
N VAL A 3 22.90 -8.53 -5.60
CA VAL A 3 21.97 -8.20 -6.68
C VAL A 3 21.06 -9.41 -6.84
N LEU A 4 19.90 -9.40 -6.17
CA LEU A 4 18.93 -10.48 -6.32
C LEU A 4 18.09 -10.27 -7.58
N PRO A 5 17.86 -11.33 -8.38
CA PRO A 5 16.93 -11.25 -9.50
C PRO A 5 15.50 -11.09 -8.97
N ILE A 6 14.70 -10.20 -9.57
CA ILE A 6 13.29 -9.93 -9.17
C ILE A 6 12.43 -11.19 -9.08
N ALA A 7 12.80 -12.25 -9.78
CA ALA A 7 12.19 -13.57 -9.64
C ALA A 7 12.14 -14.09 -8.19
N SER A 8 13.04 -13.64 -7.31
CA SER A 8 13.02 -13.95 -5.87
C SER A 8 11.98 -13.14 -5.07
N LEU A 9 11.43 -12.07 -5.63
CA LEU A 9 10.39 -11.23 -5.01
C LEU A 9 8.96 -11.74 -5.27
N ILE A 10 8.83 -12.71 -6.18
CA ILE A 10 7.56 -13.32 -6.54
C ILE A 10 7.16 -14.28 -5.43
N SER A 11 6.19 -13.88 -4.61
CA SER A 11 5.65 -14.73 -3.54
C SER A 11 4.68 -15.80 -4.06
N ASP A 12 4.10 -15.60 -5.25
CA ASP A 12 3.22 -16.56 -5.93
C ASP A 12 3.63 -16.79 -7.40
N HIS A 13 4.26 -17.93 -7.65
CA HIS A 13 4.67 -18.36 -8.99
C HIS A 13 3.51 -18.61 -9.96
N ARG A 14 2.26 -18.73 -9.48
CA ARG A 14 1.11 -19.03 -10.35
C ARG A 14 0.56 -17.80 -11.08
N SER A 15 0.76 -16.60 -10.55
CA SER A 15 0.13 -15.39 -11.11
C SER A 15 1.10 -14.31 -11.62
N LYS A 16 2.40 -14.33 -11.26
CA LYS A 16 3.39 -13.25 -11.56
C LYS A 16 2.94 -11.83 -11.15
N LYS A 17 1.85 -11.70 -10.38
CA LYS A 17 1.12 -10.44 -10.15
C LYS A 17 1.05 -10.04 -8.68
N THR A 18 1.63 -10.84 -7.79
CA THR A 18 1.80 -10.51 -6.38
C THR A 18 3.27 -10.62 -6.03
N LEU A 19 3.82 -9.53 -5.49
CA LEU A 19 5.20 -9.41 -5.04
C LEU A 19 5.18 -9.17 -3.52
N ALA A 20 6.15 -9.74 -2.82
CA ALA A 20 6.49 -9.26 -1.48
C ALA A 20 7.35 -7.99 -1.60
N TYR A 21 7.31 -7.12 -0.59
CA TYR A 21 8.14 -5.93 -0.54
C TYR A 21 9.62 -6.34 -0.67
N PRO A 22 10.35 -5.77 -1.64
CA PRO A 22 11.77 -6.07 -1.80
C PRO A 22 12.59 -5.52 -0.64
N VAL A 23 13.12 -6.42 0.18
CA VAL A 23 14.02 -6.08 1.29
C VAL A 23 15.44 -5.94 0.76
N ASP A 24 16.09 -4.81 1.04
CA ASP A 24 17.53 -4.55 0.87
C ASP A 24 18.16 -5.07 -0.43
N THR A 25 17.44 -4.89 -1.54
CA THR A 25 17.85 -5.40 -2.85
C THR A 25 18.06 -4.24 -3.81
N VAL A 26 19.18 -4.27 -4.54
CA VAL A 26 19.34 -3.43 -5.74
C VAL A 26 18.76 -4.19 -6.91
N VAL A 27 17.69 -3.65 -7.47
CA VAL A 27 17.02 -4.23 -8.62
C VAL A 27 17.27 -3.34 -9.83
N THR A 28 18.10 -3.81 -10.76
CA THR A 28 18.38 -3.15 -12.05
C THR A 28 18.68 -1.64 -11.95
N GLY A 29 19.45 -1.23 -10.94
CA GLY A 29 19.82 0.18 -10.73
C GLY A 29 18.88 0.99 -9.84
N TYR A 30 17.76 0.42 -9.39
CA TYR A 30 16.91 1.01 -8.36
C TYR A 30 17.24 0.42 -6.99
N LEU A 31 17.43 1.29 -6.00
CA LEU A 31 17.78 0.90 -4.63
C LEU A 31 16.51 0.82 -3.78
N PHE A 32 16.18 -0.39 -3.34
CA PHE A 32 15.11 -0.61 -2.37
C PHE A 32 15.72 -0.76 -0.99
N ARG A 33 15.34 0.14 -0.07
CA ARG A 33 15.80 0.11 1.32
C ARG A 33 14.67 -0.37 2.22
N PHE A 34 14.97 -1.28 3.13
CA PHE A 34 14.01 -1.64 4.15
C PHE A 34 13.76 -0.44 5.09
N GLY A 35 12.50 -0.27 5.50
CA GLY A 35 12.08 0.85 6.36
C GLY A 35 11.73 2.15 5.63
N GLU A 36 11.91 2.22 4.32
CA GLU A 36 11.47 3.35 3.47
C GLU A 36 10.19 2.97 2.69
N ASP A 37 9.40 3.97 2.29
CA ASP A 37 8.28 3.75 1.36
C ASP A 37 8.75 3.73 -0.09
N LEU A 38 7.95 3.14 -0.99
CA LEU A 38 8.28 3.07 -2.41
C LEU A 38 8.05 4.42 -3.10
N ALA A 39 9.12 4.97 -3.69
CA ALA A 39 9.02 6.12 -4.58
C ALA A 39 8.25 5.80 -5.88
N THR A 40 7.78 6.84 -6.58
CA THR A 40 7.04 6.71 -7.84
C THR A 40 7.79 5.91 -8.90
N ASP A 41 9.11 6.09 -8.99
CA ASP A 41 9.94 5.39 -9.97
C ASP A 41 10.04 3.89 -9.65
N HIS A 42 10.12 3.52 -8.35
CA HIS A 42 10.07 2.14 -7.91
C HIS A 42 8.74 1.46 -8.30
N LYS A 43 7.62 2.14 -8.04
CA LYS A 43 6.27 1.65 -8.38
C LYS A 43 6.13 1.44 -9.90
N THR A 44 6.56 2.43 -10.68
CA THR A 44 6.54 2.39 -12.15
C THR A 44 7.41 1.25 -12.70
N PHE A 45 8.59 1.07 -12.13
CA PHE A 45 9.50 0.01 -12.51
C PHE A 45 8.90 -1.39 -12.27
N LEU A 46 8.30 -1.62 -11.09
CA LEU A 46 7.67 -2.89 -10.76
C LEU A 46 6.54 -3.25 -11.73
N VAL A 47 5.69 -2.27 -12.07
CA VAL A 47 4.62 -2.46 -13.05
C VAL A 47 5.16 -2.78 -14.45
N LYS A 48 6.19 -2.06 -14.91
CA LYS A 48 6.84 -2.34 -16.21
C LYS A 48 7.46 -3.74 -16.26
N HIS A 49 8.04 -4.19 -15.15
CA HIS A 49 8.63 -5.52 -15.06
C HIS A 49 7.56 -6.63 -15.14
N CYS A 50 6.35 -6.36 -14.66
CA CYS A 50 5.21 -7.26 -14.75
C CYS A 50 4.35 -7.00 -16.00
N ASP A 51 5.00 -6.78 -17.15
CA ASP A 51 4.36 -6.61 -18.46
C ASP A 51 3.30 -5.48 -18.52
N ASN A 52 3.49 -4.42 -17.73
CA ASN A 52 2.55 -3.30 -17.55
C ASN A 52 1.16 -3.72 -17.03
N MET A 53 1.05 -4.91 -16.42
CA MET A 53 -0.17 -5.36 -15.77
C MET A 53 -0.27 -4.82 -14.33
N PRO A 54 -1.47 -4.73 -13.76
CA PRO A 54 -1.61 -4.40 -12.34
C PRO A 54 -0.89 -5.40 -11.43
N VAL A 55 -0.14 -4.88 -10.45
CA VAL A 55 0.71 -5.66 -9.53
C VAL A 55 0.34 -5.35 -8.08
N PHE A 56 0.08 -6.40 -7.30
CA PHE A 56 0.01 -6.30 -5.85
C PHE A 56 1.42 -6.36 -5.27
N VAL A 57 1.76 -5.40 -4.42
CA VAL A 57 2.93 -5.48 -3.55
C VAL A 57 2.43 -5.61 -2.13
N SER A 58 2.99 -6.54 -1.36
CA SER A 58 2.54 -6.87 0.00
C SER A 58 3.69 -6.90 0.99
N MET A 59 3.39 -6.98 2.29
CA MET A 59 4.40 -7.11 3.36
C MET A 59 5.37 -5.92 3.44
N PHE A 60 4.84 -4.69 3.40
CA PHE A 60 5.65 -3.48 3.58
C PHE A 60 6.25 -3.38 4.99
N PRO A 61 7.33 -2.61 5.19
CA PRO A 61 7.85 -2.32 6.52
C PRO A 61 6.78 -1.64 7.39
N SER A 62 6.53 -2.18 8.58
CA SER A 62 5.46 -1.75 9.48
C SER A 62 5.64 -0.31 9.98
N SER A 63 6.88 0.19 10.04
CA SER A 63 7.21 1.59 10.37
C SER A 63 6.68 2.61 9.35
N THR A 64 6.45 2.20 8.11
CA THR A 64 5.94 3.07 7.04
C THR A 64 4.42 3.13 6.99
N LYS A 65 3.73 2.26 7.73
CA LYS A 65 2.28 2.09 7.68
C LYS A 65 1.61 2.65 8.95
N PRO A 66 0.32 3.03 8.87
CA PRO A 66 -0.40 3.59 10.01
C PRO A 66 -0.46 2.64 11.22
N PHE A 67 -0.57 3.22 12.43
CA PHE A 67 -0.58 2.50 13.71
C PHE A 67 -1.62 1.37 13.82
N TYR A 68 -2.74 1.48 13.10
CA TYR A 68 -3.82 0.51 13.11
C TYR A 68 -3.59 -0.71 12.22
N VAL A 69 -2.50 -0.76 11.46
CA VAL A 69 -2.17 -1.89 10.59
C VAL A 69 -1.58 -3.02 11.42
N LYS A 70 -2.09 -4.24 11.20
CA LYS A 70 -1.57 -5.44 11.86
C LYS A 70 -0.16 -5.73 11.37
N SER A 71 0.76 -5.97 12.31
CA SER A 71 2.11 -6.45 12.02
C SER A 71 2.24 -7.94 12.28
N ASP A 72 3.20 -8.59 11.63
CA ASP A 72 3.53 -10.00 11.86
C ASP A 72 4.36 -10.24 13.14
N GLY A 73 4.83 -9.17 13.78
CA GLY A 73 5.69 -9.20 14.96
C GLY A 73 7.18 -9.05 14.65
N ASN A 74 7.57 -9.09 13.37
CA ASN A 74 8.94 -9.00 12.86
C ASN A 74 9.07 -7.86 11.84
N ASP A 75 8.59 -6.68 12.21
CA ASP A 75 8.66 -5.43 11.44
C ASP A 75 7.93 -5.41 10.09
N LEU A 76 7.19 -6.44 9.67
CA LEU A 76 6.36 -6.41 8.46
C LEU A 76 4.90 -6.13 8.77
N ALA A 77 4.24 -5.37 7.89
CA ALA A 77 2.82 -5.09 7.96
C ALA A 77 2.02 -6.02 7.04
N HIS A 78 0.94 -6.60 7.56
CA HIS A 78 -0.05 -7.33 6.78
C HIS A 78 -0.91 -6.37 5.95
N CYS A 79 -0.31 -5.86 4.89
CA CYS A 79 -0.89 -4.89 3.98
C CYS A 79 -0.51 -5.18 2.53
N PHE A 80 -1.21 -4.54 1.62
CA PHE A 80 -0.90 -4.55 0.21
C PHE A 80 -1.22 -3.19 -0.42
N ASP A 81 -0.48 -2.86 -1.47
CA ASP A 81 -0.79 -1.78 -2.39
C ASP A 81 -0.88 -2.38 -3.81
N LEU A 82 -1.82 -1.88 -4.62
CA LEU A 82 -2.02 -2.27 -6.02
C LEU A 82 -1.54 -1.15 -6.94
N PHE A 83 -0.52 -1.45 -7.73
CA PHE A 83 0.05 -0.53 -8.71
C PHE A 83 -0.41 -0.89 -10.12
N ALA A 84 -0.70 0.10 -10.95
CA ALA A 84 -1.10 -0.06 -12.34
C ALA A 84 -0.32 0.89 -13.26
N ALA A 85 -0.28 0.57 -14.56
CA ALA A 85 0.50 1.33 -15.55
C ALA A 85 0.00 2.77 -15.71
N TYR A 86 -1.31 2.97 -15.54
CA TYR A 86 -1.96 4.27 -15.46
C TYR A 86 -2.62 4.41 -14.08
N GLY A 87 -2.60 5.62 -13.51
CA GLY A 87 -3.13 5.88 -12.17
C GLY A 87 -2.15 5.58 -11.01
N GLY A 88 -1.03 4.91 -11.27
CA GLY A 88 -0.02 4.61 -10.26
C GLY A 88 -0.56 3.66 -9.20
N GLU A 89 -0.62 4.09 -7.94
CA GLU A 89 -1.26 3.33 -6.86
C GLU A 89 -2.77 3.53 -6.86
N ILE A 90 -3.50 2.46 -7.22
CA ILE A 90 -4.95 2.51 -7.40
C ILE A 90 -5.72 2.01 -6.17
N CYS A 91 -5.15 1.11 -5.37
CA CYS A 91 -5.78 0.54 -4.19
C CYS A 91 -4.73 0.28 -3.11
N GLY A 92 -5.10 0.50 -1.84
CA GLY A 92 -4.29 0.18 -0.67
C GLY A 92 -5.16 -0.49 0.39
N GLY A 93 -4.66 -1.57 0.99
CA GLY A 93 -5.41 -2.38 1.93
C GLY A 93 -4.55 -2.99 3.02
N SER A 94 -5.19 -3.34 4.14
CA SER A 94 -4.50 -4.05 5.22
C SER A 94 -5.45 -4.85 6.10
N LEU A 95 -4.87 -5.81 6.81
CA LEU A 95 -5.45 -6.30 8.05
C LEU A 95 -5.28 -5.21 9.13
N ARG A 96 -6.30 -5.07 9.97
CA ARG A 96 -6.29 -4.14 11.08
C ARG A 96 -5.85 -4.86 12.35
N GLU A 97 -5.15 -4.15 13.23
CA GLU A 97 -4.77 -4.70 14.52
C GLU A 97 -6.04 -4.97 15.34
N SER A 98 -6.22 -6.25 15.69
CA SER A 98 -7.38 -6.74 16.43
C SER A 98 -7.05 -6.91 17.91
N ASN A 99 -5.77 -6.98 18.30
CA ASN A 99 -5.37 -7.07 19.69
C ASN A 99 -5.28 -5.66 20.30
N GLU A 100 -6.05 -5.42 21.36
CA GLU A 100 -6.11 -4.12 22.05
C GLU A 100 -4.74 -3.68 22.58
N GLU A 101 -3.99 -4.56 23.25
CA GLU A 101 -2.71 -4.24 23.84
C GLU A 101 -1.67 -3.82 22.79
N ASN A 102 -1.61 -4.54 21.67
CA ASN A 102 -0.73 -4.22 20.56
C ASN A 102 -1.08 -2.89 19.90
N LEU A 103 -2.38 -2.63 19.72
CA LEU A 103 -2.86 -1.36 19.17
C LEU A 103 -2.55 -0.19 20.11
N GLN A 104 -2.72 -0.40 21.42
CA GLN A 104 -2.46 0.60 22.45
C GLN A 104 -0.98 1.00 22.50
N LYS A 105 -0.05 0.05 22.30
CA LYS A 105 1.40 0.34 22.23
C LYS A 105 1.77 1.26 21.08
N LYS A 106 1.04 1.21 19.97
CA LYS A 106 1.29 2.01 18.75
C LYS A 106 0.47 3.31 18.71
N PHE A 107 -0.41 3.53 19.69
CA PHE A 107 -1.44 4.56 19.62
C PHE A 107 -0.84 5.97 19.73
N PRO A 108 -1.02 6.85 18.72
CA PRO A 108 -0.23 8.08 18.63
C PRO A 108 -0.70 9.28 19.48
N PHE A 109 -1.60 9.12 20.46
CA PHE A 109 -2.24 10.28 21.12
C PHE A 109 -2.51 10.12 22.63
N GLU A 110 -2.52 11.28 23.31
CA GLU A 110 -3.16 11.42 24.63
C GLU A 110 -4.63 10.99 24.53
N LYS A 111 -5.01 10.03 25.36
CA LYS A 111 -6.13 9.06 25.25
C LYS A 111 -7.55 9.58 24.94
N ASN A 112 -7.80 10.88 24.79
CA ASN A 112 -9.17 11.41 24.88
C ASN A 112 -9.99 11.47 23.58
N ASN A 113 -9.39 11.56 22.38
CA ASN A 113 -10.19 11.75 21.14
C ASN A 113 -10.49 10.48 20.34
N LEU A 114 -9.84 9.36 20.66
CA LEU A 114 -9.97 8.11 19.89
C LEU A 114 -10.16 6.86 20.79
N SER A 115 -10.57 7.04 22.05
CA SER A 115 -10.87 5.91 22.97
C SER A 115 -11.88 4.93 22.37
N TRP A 116 -12.91 5.44 21.70
CA TRP A 116 -13.90 4.63 20.97
C TRP A 116 -13.27 3.68 19.95
N TYR A 117 -12.10 4.01 19.38
CA TYR A 117 -11.42 3.15 18.41
C TYR A 117 -10.77 1.92 19.07
N LEU A 118 -10.35 2.06 20.34
CA LEU A 118 -9.90 0.95 21.18
C LEU A 118 -11.08 0.10 21.65
N ASP A 119 -12.22 0.72 21.94
CA ASP A 119 -13.44 -0.01 22.34
C ASP A 119 -13.90 -1.02 21.28
N LEU A 120 -13.65 -0.74 19.99
CA LEU A 120 -13.87 -1.70 18.90
C LEU A 120 -13.05 -3.00 19.04
N ARG A 121 -11.97 -2.99 19.84
CA ARG A 121 -11.14 -4.17 20.13
C ARG A 121 -11.59 -4.87 21.40
N LYS A 122 -12.13 -4.11 22.35
CA LYS A 122 -12.61 -4.61 23.63
C LYS A 122 -13.95 -5.34 23.53
N TYR A 123 -14.89 -4.84 22.73
CA TYR A 123 -16.26 -5.34 22.67
C TYR A 123 -16.54 -6.12 21.38
N GLY A 124 -16.14 -7.40 21.35
CA GLY A 124 -16.52 -8.32 20.27
C GLY A 124 -15.67 -8.23 19.00
N THR A 125 -14.38 -7.96 19.15
CA THR A 125 -13.47 -7.85 18.00
C THR A 125 -13.22 -9.20 17.32
N VAL A 126 -13.00 -9.14 16.01
CA VAL A 126 -12.62 -10.29 15.18
C VAL A 126 -11.47 -9.88 14.26
N PRO A 127 -10.65 -10.81 13.77
CA PRO A 127 -9.68 -10.50 12.71
C PRO A 127 -10.41 -9.90 11.51
N HIS A 128 -10.04 -8.68 11.13
CA HIS A 128 -10.69 -7.95 10.05
C HIS A 128 -9.65 -7.18 9.22
N GLY A 129 -10.02 -6.91 7.97
CA GLY A 129 -9.24 -6.12 7.04
C GLY A 129 -10.14 -5.30 6.15
N GLY A 130 -9.54 -4.41 5.40
CA GLY A 130 -10.25 -3.61 4.41
C GLY A 130 -9.27 -2.94 3.46
N PHE A 131 -9.82 -2.35 2.41
CA PHE A 131 -9.06 -1.61 1.42
C PHE A 131 -9.81 -0.35 1.01
N GLY A 132 -9.06 0.62 0.51
CA GLY A 132 -9.58 1.79 -0.17
C GLY A 132 -9.12 1.77 -1.62
N ILE A 133 -10.02 2.13 -2.53
CA ILE A 133 -9.72 2.25 -3.95
C ILE A 133 -9.99 3.68 -4.42
N GLY A 134 -9.03 4.27 -5.12
CA GLY A 134 -9.21 5.58 -5.75
C GLY A 134 -10.03 5.41 -7.01
N PHE A 135 -11.31 5.80 -6.99
CA PHE A 135 -12.22 5.57 -8.11
C PHE A 135 -11.72 6.22 -9.40
N GLU A 136 -11.24 7.46 -9.33
CA GLU A 136 -10.69 8.19 -10.46
C GLU A 136 -9.42 7.52 -10.98
N ARG A 137 -8.53 7.05 -10.09
CA ARG A 137 -7.31 6.32 -10.48
C ARG A 137 -7.63 4.96 -11.11
N LEU A 138 -8.69 4.30 -10.66
CA LEU A 138 -9.22 3.10 -11.29
C LEU A 138 -9.69 3.41 -12.73
N LEU A 139 -10.44 4.50 -12.93
CA LEU A 139 -10.85 4.94 -14.27
C LEU A 139 -9.64 5.26 -15.15
N GLN A 140 -8.61 5.95 -14.63
CA GLN A 140 -7.35 6.16 -15.36
C GLN A 140 -6.72 4.84 -15.80
N SER A 141 -6.68 3.85 -14.91
CA SER A 141 -6.13 2.52 -15.20
C SER A 141 -6.91 1.78 -16.28
N ILE A 142 -8.24 1.84 -16.25
CA ILE A 142 -9.11 1.13 -17.21
C ILE A 142 -9.09 1.82 -18.59
N LEU A 143 -9.11 3.15 -18.61
CA LEU A 143 -9.21 3.94 -19.83
C LEU A 143 -7.84 4.25 -20.47
N GLY A 144 -6.73 3.98 -19.77
CA GLY A 144 -5.38 4.31 -20.24
C GLY A 144 -5.09 5.83 -20.25
N ILE A 145 -5.74 6.59 -19.38
CA ILE A 145 -5.64 8.05 -19.33
C ILE A 145 -4.58 8.47 -18.30
N SER A 146 -3.57 9.22 -18.75
CA SER A 146 -2.42 9.62 -17.91
C SER A 146 -2.73 10.70 -16.88
N ASN A 147 -3.62 11.65 -17.20
CA ASN A 147 -3.97 12.76 -16.34
C ASN A 147 -5.29 12.52 -15.61
N ILE A 148 -5.27 12.58 -14.27
CA ILE A 148 -6.45 12.29 -13.43
C ILE A 148 -7.59 13.27 -13.66
N ARG A 149 -7.32 14.47 -14.18
CA ARG A 149 -8.34 15.47 -14.45
C ARG A 149 -9.23 15.09 -15.63
N ASP A 150 -8.72 14.29 -16.56
CA ASP A 150 -9.44 13.94 -17.79
C ASP A 150 -10.45 12.81 -17.55
N VAL A 151 -10.45 12.21 -16.35
CA VAL A 151 -11.45 11.23 -15.89
C VAL A 151 -12.46 11.82 -14.90
N ILE A 152 -12.34 13.12 -14.56
CA ILE A 152 -13.23 13.81 -13.63
C ILE A 152 -13.93 14.95 -14.37
N PRO A 153 -15.27 15.00 -14.42
CA PRO A 153 -15.97 16.08 -15.10
C PRO A 153 -15.65 17.49 -14.56
N PHE A 154 -15.55 17.61 -13.22
CA PHE A 154 -15.26 18.87 -12.53
C PHE A 154 -14.13 18.67 -11.52
N PRO A 155 -12.85 18.63 -11.97
CA PRO A 155 -11.73 18.32 -11.09
C PRO A 155 -11.52 19.43 -10.05
N ARG A 156 -11.22 19.03 -8.81
CA ARG A 156 -10.92 19.95 -7.70
C ARG A 156 -9.44 19.86 -7.34
N ARG A 157 -8.80 21.02 -7.13
CA ARG A 157 -7.42 21.09 -6.62
C ARG A 157 -7.23 22.35 -5.78
N LYS A 158 -6.10 22.43 -5.08
CA LYS A 158 -5.72 23.65 -4.37
C LYS A 158 -5.79 24.84 -5.33
N TYR A 159 -6.50 25.90 -4.93
CA TYR A 159 -6.76 27.12 -5.71
C TYR A 159 -7.71 26.99 -6.93
N ASP A 160 -8.38 25.85 -7.12
CA ASP A 160 -9.27 25.62 -8.25
C ASP A 160 -10.51 24.81 -7.82
N CYS A 161 -11.61 25.52 -7.62
CA CYS A 161 -12.90 24.99 -7.18
C CYS A 161 -14.06 25.55 -8.03
N LYS A 162 -13.77 25.97 -9.26
CA LYS A 162 -14.79 26.48 -10.19
C LYS A 162 -15.53 25.32 -10.85
N CYS A 163 -16.84 25.40 -10.92
CA CYS A 163 -17.63 24.47 -11.72
C CYS A 163 -17.44 24.80 -13.20
#